data_AF-A0A817RYT0-F1
#
_entry.id   AF-A0A817RYT0-F1
#
_cell.length_a   1.000
_cell.length_b   1.000
_cell.length_c   1.000
_cell.angle_alpha   90.00
_cell.angle_beta   90.00
_cell.angle_gamma   90.00
#
_symmetry.space_group_name_H-M   'P 1'
#
loop_
_entity.id
_entity.type
_entity.pdbx_description
1 polymer ?
#
loop_
_entity_poly.entity_id
_entity_poly.type
_entity_poly.pdbx_seq_one_letter_code
_entity_poly.pdbx_strand_id
1 'polypeptide(L)'
;MTFLLLFILSLATDTCNGDTFSFVRFYENLAEVSQPLGPLPLEFTNNQWIYIRSDSIVLLGSHVNVTSMTITEKKKSLDGTQIYVRSPISSDGNESKFVKGILLNESSNTIKIQDESISGKDLFLNNVPTNHILYLEEPHKPKVYVNFTYEALHDEILYVSYLRSDLDWKTRYQLNLYNDTSVLIAIAEIKNDGESTISIEQAEIIGGDINLKIPISVRQTLSNHADALDSFGLPRMRKSFAMASQLATVEQGEESCGVYVFNIDKPFLIDAKTTFLLPMLRPQVTVERFALISKYFSTSLSTSKAQRSYRITPDQFLTRGK
;
A
#
# COMPACT_ATOMS: atom_id res chain seq x y z
N MET A 1 -37.73 1.20 45.52
CA MET A 1 -38.01 1.31 44.06
C MET A 1 -36.87 2.11 43.46
N THR A 2 -35.83 1.43 42.98
CA THR A 2 -34.66 2.07 42.37
C THR A 2 -34.23 1.18 41.22
N PHE A 3 -34.44 1.66 40.00
CA PHE A 3 -34.10 0.95 38.76
C PHE A 3 -32.58 0.98 38.57
N LEU A 4 -31.95 -0.19 38.56
CA LEU A 4 -30.56 -0.37 38.14
C LEU A 4 -30.56 -0.63 36.62
N LEU A 5 -30.16 0.37 35.85
CA LEU A 5 -30.03 0.30 34.40
C LEU A 5 -28.77 -0.50 34.05
N LEU A 6 -28.93 -1.73 33.55
CA LEU A 6 -27.82 -2.58 33.11
C LEU A 6 -27.42 -2.17 31.68
N PHE A 7 -26.37 -1.36 31.55
CA PHE A 7 -25.71 -1.09 30.26
C PHE A 7 -24.88 -2.33 29.89
N ILE A 8 -25.36 -3.13 28.94
CA ILE A 8 -24.55 -4.16 28.29
C ILE A 8 -23.67 -3.44 27.28
N LEU A 9 -22.43 -3.13 27.67
CA LEU A 9 -21.38 -2.71 26.76
C LEU A 9 -21.01 -3.94 25.90
N SER A 10 -21.42 -3.90 24.64
CA SER A 10 -20.91 -4.77 23.59
C SER A 10 -19.42 -4.48 23.42
N LEU A 11 -18.56 -5.28 24.07
CA LEU A 11 -17.15 -5.39 23.72
C LEU A 11 -17.07 -5.99 22.31
N ALA A 12 -17.03 -5.13 21.30
CA ALA A 12 -16.41 -5.49 20.05
C ALA A 12 -14.94 -5.76 20.38
N THR A 13 -14.57 -7.04 20.44
CA THR A 13 -13.18 -7.45 20.37
C THR A 13 -12.73 -7.13 18.95
N ASP A 14 -12.26 -5.90 18.74
CA ASP A 14 -11.23 -5.68 17.73
C ASP A 14 -10.10 -6.62 18.12
N THR A 15 -9.98 -7.71 17.36
CA THR A 15 -8.78 -8.52 17.34
C THR A 15 -7.66 -7.60 16.86
N CYS A 16 -7.01 -6.93 17.81
CA CYS A 16 -5.66 -6.42 17.63
C CYS A 16 -4.83 -7.64 17.22
N ASN A 17 -4.71 -7.85 15.92
CA ASN A 17 -3.72 -8.72 15.31
C ASN A 17 -2.39 -8.33 15.96
N GLY A 18 -1.75 -9.29 16.62
CA GLY A 18 -0.51 -9.05 17.37
C GLY A 18 0.47 -8.27 16.51
N ASP A 19 1.09 -7.26 17.11
CA ASP A 19 1.96 -6.28 16.45
C ASP A 19 2.93 -6.97 15.49
N THR A 20 2.56 -7.02 14.21
CA THR A 20 3.41 -7.57 13.16
C THR A 20 4.45 -6.50 12.86
N PHE A 21 5.67 -6.71 13.37
CA PHE A 21 6.81 -5.85 13.07
C PHE A 21 7.04 -5.83 11.56
N SER A 22 6.83 -4.68 10.91
CA SER A 22 7.11 -4.54 9.49
C SER A 22 8.29 -3.60 9.26
N PHE A 23 9.14 -4.01 8.34
CA PHE A 23 10.21 -3.19 7.80
C PHE A 23 9.81 -2.74 6.40
N VAL A 24 9.86 -1.43 6.14
CA VAL A 24 9.36 -0.86 4.88
C VAL A 24 10.46 -0.07 4.18
N ARG A 25 10.78 -0.42 2.93
CA ARG A 25 11.62 0.41 2.07
C ARG A 25 10.76 1.21 1.11
N PHE A 26 10.82 2.53 1.20
CA PHE A 26 10.13 3.45 0.31
C PHE A 26 11.02 3.81 -0.88
N TYR A 27 10.51 3.55 -2.08
CA TYR A 27 11.03 4.05 -3.35
C TYR A 27 10.08 5.14 -3.87
N GLU A 28 10.51 5.96 -4.83
CA GLU A 28 9.73 7.12 -5.28
C GLU A 28 8.29 6.79 -5.76
N ASN A 29 8.01 5.55 -6.17
CA ASN A 29 6.73 5.14 -6.77
C ASN A 29 6.16 3.83 -6.23
N LEU A 30 6.81 3.20 -5.25
CA LEU A 30 6.40 1.93 -4.65
C LEU A 30 7.11 1.74 -3.31
N ALA A 31 6.62 0.83 -2.48
CA ALA A 31 7.32 0.39 -1.29
C ALA A 31 7.49 -1.12 -1.26
N GLU A 32 8.62 -1.59 -0.73
CA GLU A 32 8.81 -2.98 -0.35
C GLU A 32 8.39 -3.14 1.12
N VAL A 33 7.47 -4.06 1.40
CA VAL A 33 7.05 -4.40 2.76
C VAL A 33 7.60 -5.77 3.10
N SER A 34 8.45 -5.83 4.12
CA SER A 34 8.96 -7.06 4.71
C SER A 34 8.36 -7.27 6.09
N GLN A 35 7.78 -8.44 6.33
CA GLN A 35 7.15 -8.77 7.62
C GLN A 35 7.41 -10.24 7.99
N PRO A 36 7.40 -10.62 9.29
CA PRO A 36 7.49 -12.00 9.72
C PRO A 36 6.47 -12.88 9.00
N LEU A 37 6.89 -14.10 8.65
CA LEU A 37 5.99 -15.07 8.02
C LEU A 37 4.89 -15.47 9.00
N GLY A 38 3.65 -15.11 8.65
CA GLY A 38 2.46 -15.55 9.37
C GLY A 38 2.07 -17.00 9.07
N PRO A 39 0.96 -17.49 9.64
CA PRO A 39 0.44 -18.81 9.31
C PRO A 39 0.10 -18.91 7.82
N LEU A 40 0.47 -20.03 7.20
CA LEU A 40 0.15 -20.30 5.79
C LEU A 40 -1.23 -20.98 5.64
N PRO A 41 -1.95 -20.68 4.54
CA PRO A 41 -1.62 -19.71 3.50
C PRO A 41 -1.76 -18.26 3.99
N LEU A 42 -0.92 -17.36 3.47
CA LEU A 42 -1.07 -15.92 3.69
C LEU A 42 -2.36 -15.44 3.03
N GLU A 43 -3.14 -14.64 3.74
CA GLU A 43 -4.42 -14.12 3.27
C GLU A 43 -4.31 -12.62 2.95
N PHE A 44 -4.75 -12.25 1.75
CA PHE A 44 -4.88 -10.86 1.31
C PHE A 44 -6.33 -10.59 0.92
N THR A 45 -6.89 -9.47 1.40
CA THR A 45 -8.17 -8.98 0.90
C THR A 45 -8.00 -8.48 -0.53
N ASN A 46 -9.08 -8.47 -1.33
CA ASN A 46 -9.05 -7.90 -2.67
C ASN A 46 -8.51 -6.44 -2.68
N ASN A 47 -8.89 -5.65 -1.67
CA ASN A 47 -8.50 -4.24 -1.56
C ASN A 47 -7.01 -4.06 -1.26
N GLN A 48 -6.37 -5.01 -0.60
CA GLN A 48 -4.90 -5.05 -0.45
C GLN A 48 -4.24 -5.58 -1.73
N TRP A 49 -4.79 -6.65 -2.30
CA TRP A 49 -4.19 -7.36 -3.43
C TRP A 49 -4.04 -6.50 -4.67
N ILE A 50 -4.99 -5.60 -4.96
CA ILE A 50 -4.89 -4.70 -6.13
C ILE A 50 -3.64 -3.80 -6.14
N TYR A 51 -3.02 -3.58 -4.98
CA TYR A 51 -1.81 -2.79 -4.86
C TYR A 51 -0.54 -3.64 -4.71
N ILE A 52 -0.67 -4.96 -4.57
CA ILE A 52 0.46 -5.87 -4.44
C ILE A 52 0.88 -6.39 -5.81
N ARG A 53 2.18 -6.33 -6.12
CA ARG A 53 2.73 -6.97 -7.32
C ARG A 53 2.87 -8.48 -7.06
N SER A 54 2.07 -9.29 -7.72
CA SER A 54 2.03 -10.75 -7.50
C SER A 54 3.36 -11.46 -7.78
N ASP A 55 4.16 -10.96 -8.71
CA ASP A 55 5.49 -11.46 -9.09
C ASP A 55 6.61 -10.96 -8.17
N SER A 56 6.30 -10.10 -7.20
CA SER A 56 7.28 -9.54 -6.26
C SER A 56 7.31 -10.24 -4.90
N ILE A 57 6.41 -11.20 -4.66
CA ILE A 57 6.30 -11.87 -3.37
C ILE A 57 7.44 -12.88 -3.23
N VAL A 58 8.27 -12.70 -2.21
CA VAL A 58 9.44 -13.54 -1.95
C VAL A 58 9.46 -13.94 -0.48
N LEU A 59 9.80 -15.21 -0.23
CA LEU A 59 10.10 -15.69 1.12
C LEU A 59 11.59 -15.50 1.41
N LEU A 60 11.90 -14.78 2.48
CA LEU A 60 13.24 -14.42 2.91
C LEU A 60 13.64 -15.21 4.17
N GLY A 61 14.89 -15.67 4.18
CA GLY A 61 15.52 -16.41 5.26
C GLY A 61 16.99 -16.66 4.91
N SER A 62 17.84 -16.81 5.90
CA SER A 62 19.24 -17.21 5.76
C SER A 62 19.43 -18.61 5.15
N HIS A 63 18.53 -19.55 5.43
CA HIS A 63 18.61 -20.94 4.98
C HIS A 63 17.28 -21.47 4.42
N VAL A 64 16.56 -20.62 3.69
CA VAL A 64 15.30 -21.00 3.07
C VAL A 64 15.49 -21.44 1.62
N ASN A 65 14.95 -22.60 1.28
CA ASN A 65 14.87 -23.09 -0.10
C ASN A 65 13.40 -23.23 -0.50
N VAL A 66 12.92 -22.30 -1.33
CA VAL A 66 11.52 -22.31 -1.81
C VAL A 66 11.41 -23.22 -3.03
N THR A 67 10.61 -24.28 -2.92
CA THR A 67 10.37 -25.23 -4.01
C THR A 67 9.22 -24.77 -4.91
N SER A 68 8.19 -24.14 -4.35
CA SER A 68 7.09 -23.56 -5.12
C SER A 68 6.36 -22.46 -4.36
N MET A 69 5.72 -21.57 -5.12
CA MET A 69 4.75 -20.60 -4.63
C MET A 69 3.46 -20.77 -5.42
N THR A 70 2.33 -20.83 -4.71
CA THR A 70 1.00 -20.93 -5.31
C THR A 70 0.15 -19.76 -4.85
N ILE A 71 -0.49 -19.09 -5.81
CA ILE A 71 -1.41 -17.98 -5.57
C ILE A 71 -2.80 -18.47 -5.99
N THR A 72 -3.74 -18.49 -5.06
CA THR A 72 -5.11 -18.93 -5.30
C THR A 72 -6.09 -17.86 -4.87
N GLU A 73 -6.96 -17.43 -5.78
CA GLU A 73 -8.11 -16.62 -5.43
C GLU A 73 -9.26 -17.55 -4.98
N LYS A 74 -9.80 -17.32 -3.79
CA LYS A 74 -11.01 -18.01 -3.33
C LYS A 74 -12.10 -16.99 -3.07
N LYS A 75 -13.28 -17.29 -3.59
CA LYS A 75 -14.53 -16.59 -3.32
C LYS A 75 -15.52 -17.62 -2.80
N LYS A 76 -16.17 -17.35 -1.66
CA LYS A 76 -17.26 -18.21 -1.19
C LYS A 76 -18.39 -18.09 -2.21
N SER A 77 -18.68 -19.19 -2.90
CA SER A 77 -19.79 -19.21 -3.86
C SER A 77 -21.11 -18.92 -3.15
N LEU A 78 -21.94 -18.10 -3.76
CA LEU A 78 -23.32 -17.86 -3.33
C LEU A 78 -24.31 -18.82 -3.99
N ASP A 79 -23.83 -19.82 -4.73
CA ASP A 79 -24.68 -20.84 -5.33
C ASP A 79 -25.43 -21.63 -4.24
N GLY A 80 -26.72 -21.85 -4.47
CA GLY A 80 -27.65 -22.47 -3.53
C GLY A 80 -28.20 -21.51 -2.46
N THR A 81 -27.75 -20.24 -2.40
CA THR A 81 -28.25 -19.29 -1.39
C THR A 81 -29.64 -18.74 -1.74
N GLN A 82 -30.42 -18.44 -0.69
CA GLN A 82 -31.70 -17.77 -0.84
C GLN A 82 -31.47 -16.28 -1.08
N ILE A 83 -32.17 -15.74 -2.08
CA ILE A 83 -32.11 -14.34 -2.49
C ILE A 83 -33.52 -13.84 -2.78
N TYR A 84 -33.67 -12.52 -2.86
CA TYR A 84 -34.87 -11.90 -3.40
C TYR A 84 -34.53 -11.24 -4.74
N VAL A 85 -35.34 -11.47 -5.76
CA VAL A 85 -35.14 -10.88 -7.08
C VAL A 85 -36.34 -10.00 -7.44
N ARG A 86 -36.08 -8.86 -8.09
CA ARG A 86 -37.14 -8.00 -8.60
C ARG A 86 -37.98 -8.77 -9.62
N SER A 87 -39.29 -8.91 -9.34
CA SER A 87 -40.21 -9.66 -10.18
C SER A 87 -40.33 -9.00 -11.56
N PRO A 88 -40.11 -9.74 -12.67
CA PRO A 88 -40.40 -9.23 -14.00
C PRO A 88 -41.90 -9.24 -14.34
N ILE A 89 -42.75 -9.82 -13.47
CA ILE A 89 -44.17 -10.13 -13.74
C ILE A 89 -45.10 -9.33 -12.81
N SER A 90 -44.70 -8.13 -12.37
CA SER A 90 -45.63 -7.28 -11.60
C SER A 90 -46.81 -6.88 -12.49
N SER A 91 -47.97 -7.47 -12.25
CA SER A 91 -49.23 -7.14 -12.93
C SER A 91 -49.71 -5.71 -12.62
N ASP A 92 -49.26 -5.15 -11.49
CA ASP A 92 -49.50 -3.76 -11.11
C ASP A 92 -48.25 -2.94 -11.44
N GLY A 93 -48.33 -2.13 -12.50
CA GLY A 93 -47.21 -1.37 -13.08
C GLY A 93 -46.56 -0.29 -12.20
N ASN A 94 -46.80 -0.29 -10.88
CA ASN A 94 -46.34 0.78 -9.98
C ASN A 94 -45.43 0.36 -8.82
N GLU A 95 -45.22 -0.92 -8.54
CA GLU A 95 -44.28 -1.33 -7.48
C GLU A 95 -43.42 -2.53 -7.89
N SER A 96 -42.10 -2.38 -7.75
CA SER A 96 -41.14 -3.47 -7.93
C SER A 96 -41.26 -4.47 -6.78
N LYS A 97 -42.19 -5.42 -6.88
CA LYS A 97 -42.28 -6.53 -5.92
C LYS A 97 -41.04 -7.41 -6.06
N PHE A 98 -40.46 -7.78 -4.92
CA PHE A 98 -39.38 -8.75 -4.85
C PHE A 98 -39.94 -10.13 -4.55
N VAL A 99 -39.41 -11.15 -5.23
CA VAL A 99 -39.87 -12.53 -5.14
C VAL A 99 -38.72 -13.40 -4.65
N LYS A 100 -39.05 -14.39 -3.82
CA LYS A 100 -38.03 -15.28 -3.24
C LYS A 100 -37.51 -16.24 -4.30
N GLY A 101 -36.19 -16.44 -4.34
CA GLY A 101 -35.54 -17.40 -5.22
C GLY A 101 -34.28 -18.01 -4.62
N ILE A 102 -33.74 -19.01 -5.31
CA ILE A 102 -32.43 -19.60 -5.05
C ILE A 102 -31.49 -19.21 -6.18
N LEU A 103 -30.33 -18.65 -5.85
CA LEU A 103 -29.25 -18.42 -6.81
C LEU A 103 -28.64 -19.78 -7.19
N LEU A 104 -28.72 -20.18 -8.45
CA LEU A 104 -28.16 -21.44 -8.93
C LEU A 104 -26.73 -21.28 -9.45
N ASN A 105 -26.44 -20.13 -10.04
CA ASN A 105 -25.12 -19.83 -10.59
C ASN A 105 -24.84 -18.33 -10.50
N GLU A 106 -23.89 -17.95 -9.66
CA GLU A 106 -23.47 -16.57 -9.41
C GLU A 106 -22.82 -15.91 -10.64
N SER A 107 -22.01 -16.64 -11.42
CA SER A 107 -21.32 -16.07 -12.59
C SER A 107 -22.26 -15.63 -13.72
N SER A 108 -23.42 -16.27 -13.82
CA SER A 108 -24.45 -15.99 -14.83
C SER A 108 -25.72 -15.36 -14.24
N ASN A 109 -25.73 -15.09 -12.92
CA ASN A 109 -26.92 -14.66 -12.17
C ASN A 109 -28.17 -15.48 -12.53
N THR A 110 -28.04 -16.82 -12.52
CA THR A 110 -29.14 -17.75 -12.80
C THR A 110 -29.91 -18.04 -11.52
N ILE A 111 -31.23 -17.84 -11.52
CA ILE A 111 -32.08 -17.87 -10.33
C ILE A 111 -33.27 -18.79 -10.55
N LYS A 112 -33.53 -19.69 -9.61
CA LYS A 112 -34.79 -20.46 -9.54
C LYS A 112 -35.78 -19.75 -8.63
N ILE A 113 -36.92 -19.33 -9.16
CA ILE A 113 -37.98 -18.69 -8.37
C ILE A 113 -38.66 -19.74 -7.49
N GLN A 114 -38.90 -19.40 -6.22
CA GLN A 114 -39.58 -20.25 -5.23
C GLN A 114 -40.94 -19.69 -4.79
N ASP A 115 -41.39 -18.60 -5.39
CA ASP A 115 -42.64 -17.95 -5.00
C ASP A 115 -43.86 -18.72 -5.50
N GLU A 116 -44.62 -19.31 -4.57
CA GLU A 116 -45.84 -20.08 -4.84
C GLU A 116 -46.93 -19.22 -5.51
N SER A 117 -46.90 -17.90 -5.34
CA SER A 117 -47.89 -16.99 -5.94
C SER A 117 -47.70 -16.78 -7.45
N ILE A 118 -46.56 -17.20 -8.02
CA ILE A 118 -46.17 -16.94 -9.42
C ILE A 118 -46.25 -18.21 -10.31
N SER A 119 -46.92 -19.28 -9.83
CA SER A 119 -47.34 -20.49 -10.58
C SER A 119 -46.45 -21.73 -10.40
N GLY A 120 -47.11 -22.89 -10.34
CA GLY A 120 -46.57 -24.23 -10.05
C GLY A 120 -45.71 -24.87 -11.15
N LYS A 121 -44.86 -24.09 -11.83
CA LYS A 121 -43.79 -24.57 -12.71
C LYS A 121 -42.46 -23.96 -12.29
N ASP A 122 -41.40 -24.75 -12.37
CA ASP A 122 -40.03 -24.30 -12.13
C ASP A 122 -39.67 -23.16 -13.10
N LEU A 123 -39.69 -21.93 -12.60
CA LEU A 123 -39.31 -20.72 -13.32
C LEU A 123 -37.84 -20.40 -13.06
N PHE A 124 -37.08 -20.27 -14.14
CA PHE A 124 -35.67 -19.91 -14.11
C PHE A 124 -35.47 -18.55 -14.78
N LEU A 125 -34.79 -17.64 -14.09
CA LEU A 125 -34.33 -16.38 -14.65
C LEU A 125 -32.83 -16.46 -14.89
N ASN A 126 -32.37 -16.15 -16.10
CA ASN A 126 -30.95 -16.15 -16.47
C ASN A 126 -30.48 -14.70 -16.69
N ASN A 127 -29.20 -14.42 -16.43
CA ASN A 127 -28.58 -13.11 -16.64
C ASN A 127 -29.31 -11.96 -15.94
N VAL A 128 -29.80 -12.19 -14.72
CA VAL A 128 -30.48 -11.15 -13.95
C VAL A 128 -29.47 -10.05 -13.57
N PRO A 129 -29.76 -8.76 -13.81
CA PRO A 129 -28.88 -7.68 -13.38
C PRO A 129 -28.65 -7.70 -11.87
N THR A 130 -27.41 -7.48 -11.41
CA THR A 130 -27.07 -7.56 -9.98
C THR A 130 -27.86 -6.57 -9.13
N ASN A 131 -28.21 -5.40 -9.67
CA ASN A 131 -29.06 -4.41 -8.99
C ASN A 131 -30.53 -4.84 -8.84
N HIS A 132 -30.93 -5.96 -9.43
CA HIS A 132 -32.25 -6.58 -9.26
C HIS A 132 -32.22 -7.73 -8.25
N ILE A 133 -31.06 -8.06 -7.69
CA ILE A 133 -30.87 -9.13 -6.71
C ILE A 133 -30.60 -8.50 -5.35
N LEU A 134 -31.40 -8.85 -4.36
CA LEU A 134 -31.17 -8.57 -2.96
C LEU A 134 -30.68 -9.85 -2.29
N TYR A 135 -29.42 -9.82 -1.87
CA TYR A 135 -28.81 -10.91 -1.11
C TYR A 135 -29.21 -10.81 0.36
N LEU A 136 -29.48 -11.96 0.99
CA LEU A 136 -29.75 -12.04 2.43
C LEU A 136 -28.50 -11.80 3.27
N GLU A 137 -27.33 -12.15 2.73
CA GLU A 137 -26.01 -11.93 3.30
C GLU A 137 -25.20 -11.10 2.29
N GLU A 138 -24.32 -10.22 2.79
CA GLU A 138 -23.46 -9.44 1.89
C GLU A 138 -22.55 -10.38 1.09
N PRO A 139 -22.48 -10.23 -0.25
CA PRO A 139 -21.60 -11.05 -1.07
C PRO A 139 -20.16 -11.00 -0.59
N HIS A 140 -19.57 -12.17 -0.33
CA HIS A 140 -18.19 -12.22 0.12
C HIS A 140 -17.27 -11.70 -0.98
N LYS A 141 -16.47 -10.68 -0.64
CA LYS A 141 -15.39 -10.21 -1.51
C LYS A 141 -14.37 -11.35 -1.69
N PRO A 142 -13.82 -11.53 -2.91
CA PRO A 142 -12.76 -12.51 -3.12
C PRO A 142 -11.57 -12.20 -2.22
N LYS A 143 -10.89 -13.26 -1.79
CA LYS A 143 -9.64 -13.20 -1.04
C LYS A 143 -8.57 -13.96 -1.81
N VAL A 144 -7.36 -13.45 -1.75
CA VAL A 144 -6.20 -14.08 -2.38
C VAL A 144 -5.36 -14.76 -1.33
N TYR A 145 -5.00 -16.01 -1.60
CA TYR A 145 -4.21 -16.85 -0.73
C TYR A 145 -2.86 -17.13 -1.38
N VAL A 146 -1.78 -16.85 -0.66
CA VAL A 146 -0.41 -17.15 -1.10
C VAL A 146 0.16 -18.24 -0.21
N ASN A 147 0.56 -19.34 -0.82
CA ASN A 147 1.15 -20.47 -0.12
C ASN A 147 2.54 -20.78 -0.67
N PHE A 148 3.47 -21.10 0.23
CA PHE A 148 4.83 -21.50 -0.11
C PHE A 148 5.02 -22.96 0.24
N THR A 149 5.71 -23.70 -0.62
CA THR A 149 6.36 -24.96 -0.25
C THR A 149 7.84 -24.67 -0.15
N TYR A 150 8.43 -24.90 1.02
CA TYR A 150 9.82 -24.56 1.29
C TYR A 150 10.45 -25.53 2.29
N GLU A 151 11.78 -25.57 2.28
CA GLU A 151 12.62 -26.20 3.30
C GLU A 151 13.38 -25.11 4.03
N ALA A 152 13.44 -25.17 5.36
CA ALA A 152 14.18 -24.21 6.20
C ALA A 152 14.78 -24.94 7.40
N LEU A 153 15.79 -24.34 8.03
CA LEU A 153 16.33 -24.85 9.28
C LEU A 153 15.32 -24.69 10.41
N HIS A 154 15.41 -25.56 11.42
CA HIS A 154 14.59 -25.44 12.62
C HIS A 154 14.89 -24.12 13.33
N ASP A 155 13.86 -23.45 13.84
CA ASP A 155 13.92 -22.18 14.58
C ASP A 155 14.37 -20.94 13.78
N GLU A 156 14.42 -21.02 12.44
CA GLU A 156 14.69 -19.85 11.61
C GLU A 156 13.47 -18.91 11.56
N ILE A 157 13.70 -17.61 11.78
CA ILE A 157 12.69 -16.57 11.57
C ILE A 157 12.65 -16.25 10.07
N LEU A 158 11.53 -16.60 9.45
CA LEU A 158 11.26 -16.31 8.05
C LEU A 158 10.48 -15.01 7.91
N TYR A 159 10.71 -14.32 6.79
CA TYR A 159 10.00 -13.10 6.43
C TYR A 159 9.36 -13.27 5.06
N VAL A 160 8.24 -12.61 4.83
CA VAL A 160 7.70 -12.41 3.48
C VAL A 160 7.93 -10.96 3.07
N SER A 161 8.52 -10.77 1.89
CA SER A 161 8.68 -9.46 1.25
C SER A 161 7.83 -9.37 0.00
N TYR A 162 7.22 -8.21 -0.25
CA TYR A 162 6.45 -7.93 -1.47
C TYR A 162 6.37 -6.43 -1.74
N LEU A 163 6.18 -6.07 -3.00
CA LEU A 163 6.05 -4.69 -3.43
C LEU A 163 4.59 -4.23 -3.43
N ARG A 164 4.39 -3.01 -2.92
CA ARG A 164 3.12 -2.28 -2.86
C ARG A 164 3.20 -1.00 -3.67
N SER A 165 2.20 -0.74 -4.52
CA SER A 165 2.11 0.46 -5.35
C SER A 165 1.26 1.58 -4.74
N ASP A 166 0.61 1.34 -3.61
CA ASP A 166 -0.18 2.33 -2.87
C ASP A 166 0.62 3.11 -1.82
N LEU A 167 1.90 2.76 -1.67
CA LEU A 167 2.85 3.45 -0.82
C LEU A 167 3.91 4.11 -1.71
N ASP A 168 3.97 5.43 -1.67
CA ASP A 168 4.98 6.21 -2.37
C ASP A 168 5.54 7.30 -1.46
N TRP A 169 6.65 7.91 -1.87
CA TRP A 169 7.17 9.06 -1.16
C TRP A 169 7.80 10.06 -2.13
N LYS A 170 7.91 11.31 -1.67
CA LYS A 170 8.65 12.36 -2.36
C LYS A 170 9.20 13.37 -1.36
N THR A 171 10.26 14.08 -1.73
CA THR A 171 10.74 15.21 -0.94
C THR A 171 10.04 16.50 -1.33
N ARG A 172 9.58 17.25 -0.33
CA ARG A 172 9.12 18.63 -0.46
C ARG A 172 10.10 19.57 0.23
N TYR A 173 10.45 20.64 -0.48
CA TYR A 173 11.30 21.69 0.03
C TYR A 173 10.50 22.97 0.32
N GLN A 174 10.77 23.59 1.46
CA GLN A 174 10.31 24.93 1.78
C GLN A 174 11.52 25.85 2.01
N LEU A 175 11.69 26.83 1.13
CA LEU A 175 12.73 27.85 1.26
C LEU A 175 12.14 29.10 1.93
N ASN A 176 12.63 29.41 3.13
CA ASN A 176 12.33 30.65 3.83
C ASN A 176 13.48 31.64 3.64
N LEU A 177 13.18 32.83 3.14
CA LEU A 177 14.13 33.91 2.92
C LEU A 177 13.91 35.02 3.94
N TYR A 178 14.95 35.32 4.71
CA TYR A 178 15.02 36.47 5.62
C TYR A 178 16.04 37.48 5.09
N ASN A 179 16.18 38.63 5.73
CA ASN A 179 17.06 39.71 5.24
C ASN A 179 18.52 39.25 5.12
N ASP A 180 19.00 38.46 6.09
CA ASP A 180 20.41 38.04 6.17
C ASP A 180 20.60 36.51 6.24
N THR A 181 19.51 35.73 6.24
CA THR A 181 19.57 34.27 6.35
C THR A 181 18.57 33.59 5.42
N SER A 182 18.96 32.42 4.91
CA SER A 182 18.11 31.52 4.15
C SER A 182 18.02 30.18 4.86
N VAL A 183 16.81 29.65 5.00
CA VAL A 183 16.57 28.36 5.64
C VAL A 183 15.82 27.47 4.66
N LEU A 184 16.43 26.34 4.29
CA LEU A 184 15.78 25.30 3.51
C LEU A 184 15.30 24.18 4.44
N ILE A 185 14.00 23.94 4.47
CA ILE A 185 13.39 22.84 5.22
C ILE A 185 13.05 21.75 4.22
N ALA A 186 13.51 20.53 4.49
CA ALA A 186 13.18 19.34 3.73
C ALA A 186 12.20 18.46 4.52
N ILE A 187 11.15 17.99 3.85
CA ILE A 187 10.10 17.13 4.41
C ILE A 187 9.90 15.98 3.43
N ALA A 188 9.95 14.74 3.92
CA ALA A 188 9.49 13.58 3.16
C ALA A 188 7.96 13.49 3.30
N GLU A 189 7.24 13.59 2.19
CA GLU A 189 5.82 13.32 2.10
C GLU A 189 5.66 11.85 1.72
N ILE A 190 5.24 11.00 2.66
CA ILE A 190 4.98 9.57 2.44
C ILE A 190 3.47 9.39 2.29
N LYS A 191 3.02 8.84 1.17
CA LYS A 191 1.61 8.67 0.87
C LYS A 191 1.18 7.23 1.10
N ASN A 192 0.00 7.04 1.68
CA ASN A 192 -0.70 5.75 1.71
C ASN A 192 -2.05 5.91 1.00
N ASP A 193 -2.09 5.51 -0.28
CA ASP A 193 -3.31 5.43 -1.08
C ASP A 193 -4.08 4.13 -0.81
N GLY A 194 -3.63 3.26 0.09
CA GLY A 194 -4.30 2.04 0.49
C GLY A 194 -5.55 2.30 1.32
N GLU A 195 -6.32 1.24 1.55
CA GLU A 195 -7.49 1.26 2.43
C GLU A 195 -7.19 0.82 3.87
N SER A 196 -5.97 0.34 4.12
CA SER A 196 -5.55 -0.12 5.45
C SER A 196 -4.44 0.75 6.01
N THR A 197 -4.50 1.04 7.30
CA THR A 197 -3.38 1.58 8.07
C THR A 197 -2.21 0.60 8.04
N ILE A 198 -0.98 1.10 7.94
CA ILE A 198 0.25 0.31 8.04
C ILE A 198 1.02 0.70 9.30
N SER A 199 1.42 -0.30 10.08
CA SER A 199 2.31 -0.15 11.24
C SER A 199 3.73 -0.49 10.83
N ILE A 200 4.63 0.48 10.96
CA ILE A 200 6.01 0.42 10.50
C ILE A 200 6.91 0.47 11.73
N GLU A 201 7.72 -0.57 11.93
CA GLU A 201 8.69 -0.61 13.03
C GLU A 201 9.96 0.15 12.65
N GLN A 202 10.41 -0.09 11.42
CA GLN A 202 11.60 0.50 10.82
C GLN A 202 11.33 0.79 9.36
N ALA A 203 11.93 1.86 8.85
CA ALA A 203 11.84 2.17 7.43
C ALA A 203 13.14 2.72 6.85
N GLU A 204 13.32 2.46 5.56
CA GLU A 204 14.31 3.10 4.73
C GLU A 204 13.60 3.94 3.67
N ILE A 205 14.06 5.17 3.47
CA ILE A 205 13.62 6.00 2.36
C ILE A 205 14.77 6.05 1.35
N ILE A 206 14.50 5.64 0.12
CA ILE A 206 15.49 5.58 -0.94
C ILE A 206 15.13 6.60 -2.01
N GLY A 207 16.03 7.55 -2.26
CA GLY A 207 15.86 8.63 -3.24
C GLY A 207 17.04 8.81 -4.16
N GLY A 208 16.88 9.66 -5.18
CA GLY A 208 17.90 9.90 -6.19
C GLY A 208 17.51 9.36 -7.57
N ASP A 209 18.43 9.36 -8.52
CA ASP A 209 18.15 8.99 -9.91
C ASP A 209 18.14 7.47 -10.08
N ILE A 210 17.23 6.80 -9.36
CA ILE A 210 17.05 5.35 -9.41
C ILE A 210 16.22 5.04 -10.65
N ASN A 211 16.89 4.90 -11.78
CA ASN A 211 16.26 4.39 -12.99
C ASN A 211 16.08 2.87 -12.84
N LEU A 212 15.00 2.44 -12.18
CA LEU A 212 14.53 1.05 -12.24
C LEU A 212 13.98 0.76 -13.64
N LYS A 213 14.80 0.90 -14.69
CA LYS A 213 14.51 0.32 -16.00
C LYS A 213 14.68 -1.18 -15.85
N ILE A 214 13.60 -1.86 -15.46
CA ILE A 214 13.55 -3.31 -15.38
C ILE A 214 13.73 -3.83 -16.81
N PRO A 215 14.88 -4.45 -17.18
CA PRO A 215 14.92 -5.21 -18.41
C PRO A 215 14.15 -6.51 -18.17
N ILE A 216 13.00 -6.66 -18.83
CA ILE A 216 12.33 -7.95 -18.95
C ILE A 216 13.23 -8.84 -19.81
N SER A 217 14.19 -9.51 -19.20
CA SER A 217 14.85 -10.75 -19.63
C SER A 217 16.21 -10.86 -18.97
N VAL A 218 16.36 -11.77 -18.01
CA VAL A 218 17.42 -12.79 -17.99
C VAL A 218 16.99 -13.87 -16.98
N ARG A 219 16.54 -15.03 -17.49
CA ARG A 219 16.66 -16.31 -16.78
C ARG A 219 18.15 -16.66 -16.77
N GLN A 220 18.89 -16.39 -15.70
CA GLN A 220 20.20 -16.99 -15.47
C GLN A 220 20.37 -17.37 -14.00
N THR A 221 20.37 -18.68 -13.81
CA THR A 221 21.11 -19.45 -12.80
C THR A 221 22.10 -18.67 -11.95
N LEU A 222 21.90 -18.68 -10.63
CA LEU A 222 22.94 -18.46 -9.64
C LEU A 222 22.86 -19.55 -8.57
N SER A 223 23.49 -20.68 -8.89
CA SER A 223 24.07 -21.59 -7.92
C SER A 223 25.33 -20.91 -7.34
N ASN A 224 25.46 -20.99 -6.01
CA ASN A 224 26.63 -20.62 -5.20
C ASN A 224 26.96 -19.13 -5.16
N HIS A 225 26.55 -18.45 -4.09
CA HIS A 225 27.33 -17.40 -3.41
C HIS A 225 26.80 -17.25 -1.98
N ALA A 226 27.47 -17.90 -1.03
CA ALA A 226 27.19 -17.82 0.41
C ALA A 226 27.68 -16.51 1.05
N ASP A 227 28.24 -15.58 0.28
CA ASP A 227 28.83 -14.32 0.77
C ASP A 227 28.05 -13.06 0.33
N ALA A 228 26.83 -13.20 -0.18
CA ALA A 228 25.98 -12.06 -0.58
C ALA A 228 24.97 -11.61 0.50
N LEU A 229 25.01 -12.19 1.71
CA LEU A 229 24.06 -11.89 2.79
C LEU A 229 24.36 -10.57 3.54
N ASP A 230 25.55 -9.99 3.37
CA ASP A 230 25.92 -8.71 4.01
C ASP A 230 25.49 -7.48 3.17
N SER A 231 25.11 -7.69 1.89
CA SER A 231 24.69 -6.61 0.98
C SER A 231 23.16 -6.45 0.86
N PHE A 232 22.37 -7.28 1.54
CA PHE A 232 20.90 -7.24 1.52
C PHE A 232 20.27 -6.65 2.79
N GLY A 233 21.07 -6.05 3.68
CA GLY A 233 20.56 -5.18 4.74
C GLY A 233 19.48 -5.83 5.61
N LEU A 234 19.69 -7.08 6.06
CA LEU A 234 18.93 -7.57 7.20
C LEU A 234 19.46 -6.85 8.45
N PRO A 235 18.61 -6.13 9.21
CA PRO A 235 19.09 -5.37 10.36
C PRO A 235 19.68 -6.31 11.42
N ARG A 236 20.91 -6.01 11.87
CA ARG A 236 21.47 -6.57 13.12
C ARG A 236 20.61 -6.06 14.28
N MET A 237 19.56 -6.79 14.63
CA MET A 237 18.66 -6.41 15.72
C MET A 237 19.38 -6.36 17.07
N ARG A 238 19.42 -5.17 17.68
CA ARG A 238 19.66 -4.98 19.12
C ARG A 238 18.30 -4.82 19.82
N LYS A 239 18.22 -5.38 21.03
CA LYS A 239 17.03 -5.58 21.87
C LYS A 239 16.11 -4.36 22.02
N SER A 240 14.80 -4.64 21.91
CA SER A 240 13.60 -4.01 22.51
C SER A 240 13.75 -2.63 23.17
N PHE A 241 13.03 -1.63 22.65
CA PHE A 241 12.82 -0.34 23.30
C PHE A 241 11.35 -0.09 23.60
N ALA A 242 11.10 0.49 24.77
CA ALA A 242 9.78 0.91 25.21
C ALA A 242 9.29 2.12 24.39
N MET A 243 8.02 2.10 23.99
CA MET A 243 7.35 3.20 23.30
C MET A 243 7.35 4.48 24.14
N ALA A 244 8.19 5.44 23.77
CA ALA A 244 7.98 6.84 24.09
C ALA A 244 7.56 7.56 22.81
N SER A 245 6.47 8.32 22.88
CA SER A 245 5.90 9.16 21.82
C SER A 245 6.88 10.28 21.39
N GLN A 246 7.95 9.92 20.69
CA GLN A 246 8.75 10.84 19.91
C GLN A 246 8.35 10.69 18.43
N LEU A 247 8.12 11.82 17.75
CA LEU A 247 7.87 11.82 16.32
C LEU A 247 9.05 11.15 15.59
N ALA A 248 8.75 10.24 14.67
CA ALA A 248 9.76 9.67 13.78
C ALA A 248 10.44 10.80 13.00
N THR A 249 11.75 10.68 12.81
CA THR A 249 12.60 11.63 12.07
C THR A 249 13.68 10.85 11.35
N VAL A 250 14.15 11.34 10.21
CA VAL A 250 15.35 10.77 9.55
C VAL A 250 16.58 11.16 10.37
N GLU A 251 17.30 10.17 10.90
CA GLU A 251 18.48 10.42 11.75
C GLU A 251 19.80 10.26 11.00
N GLN A 252 19.84 9.46 9.93
CA GLN A 252 21.05 9.16 9.16
C GLN A 252 20.74 9.06 7.66
N GLY A 253 21.73 9.43 6.82
CA GLY A 253 21.65 9.34 5.37
C GLY A 253 23.00 8.99 4.74
N GLU A 254 23.03 8.03 3.82
CA GLU A 254 24.21 7.66 3.04
C GLU A 254 24.00 7.92 1.54
N GLU A 255 25.02 8.40 0.85
CA GLU A 255 25.02 8.58 -0.61
C GLU A 255 25.93 7.55 -1.28
N SER A 256 25.41 6.85 -2.29
CA SER A 256 26.20 6.03 -3.21
C SER A 256 25.74 6.23 -4.64
N CYS A 257 26.63 6.73 -5.51
CA CYS A 257 26.38 6.93 -6.94
C CYS A 257 25.09 7.72 -7.26
N GLY A 258 24.76 8.75 -6.46
CA GLY A 258 23.55 9.56 -6.65
C GLY A 258 22.26 8.93 -6.11
N VAL A 259 22.36 7.82 -5.36
CA VAL A 259 21.28 7.23 -4.57
C VAL A 259 21.49 7.58 -3.10
N TYR A 260 20.43 8.03 -2.44
CA TYR A 260 20.40 8.37 -1.03
C TYR A 260 19.54 7.35 -0.28
N VAL A 261 20.05 6.83 0.83
CA VAL A 261 19.31 5.96 1.74
C VAL A 261 19.19 6.67 3.08
N PHE A 262 17.95 6.87 3.54
CA PHE A 262 17.64 7.50 4.82
C PHE A 262 16.97 6.51 5.75
N ASN A 263 17.55 6.30 6.94
CA ASN A 263 17.03 5.34 7.91
C ASN A 263 16.08 6.02 8.91
N ILE A 264 14.99 5.32 9.24
CA ILE A 264 13.98 5.70 10.23
C ILE A 264 13.89 4.57 11.24
N ASP A 265 14.55 4.77 12.38
CA ASP A 265 14.69 3.74 13.41
C ASP A 265 13.58 3.82 14.49
N LYS A 266 12.62 4.73 14.31
CA LYS A 266 11.49 4.93 15.22
C LYS A 266 10.20 4.40 14.59
N PRO A 267 9.39 3.63 15.33
CA PRO A 267 8.14 3.10 14.82
C PRO A 267 7.12 4.22 14.58
N PHE A 268 6.29 4.05 13.54
CA PHE A 268 5.21 4.99 13.21
C PHE A 268 4.08 4.29 12.44
N LEU A 269 2.92 4.95 12.42
CA LEU A 269 1.73 4.49 11.71
C LEU A 269 1.43 5.44 10.54
N ILE A 270 1.00 4.88 9.42
CA ILE A 270 0.46 5.65 8.29
C ILE A 270 -0.98 5.21 8.06
N ASP A 271 -1.93 6.08 8.37
CA ASP A 271 -3.34 5.81 8.19
C ASP A 271 -3.72 5.65 6.72
N ALA A 272 -4.77 4.88 6.47
CA ALA A 272 -5.33 4.70 5.14
C ALA A 272 -5.73 6.05 4.51
N LYS A 273 -5.43 6.24 3.22
CA LYS A 273 -5.76 7.46 2.46
C LYS A 273 -5.18 8.74 3.05
N THR A 274 -4.00 8.68 3.65
CA THR A 274 -3.32 9.85 4.25
C THR A 274 -1.94 10.11 3.66
N THR A 275 -1.38 11.27 3.99
CA THR A 275 0.01 11.63 3.72
C THR A 275 0.70 11.91 5.04
N PHE A 276 1.70 11.10 5.38
CA PHE A 276 2.55 11.27 6.55
C PHE A 276 3.70 12.22 6.20
N LEU A 277 3.94 13.21 7.06
CA LEU A 277 4.99 14.20 6.88
C LEU A 277 6.14 13.90 7.83
N LEU A 278 7.28 13.53 7.25
CA LEU A 278 8.48 13.18 8.00
C LEU A 278 9.54 14.28 7.85
N PRO A 279 9.96 14.96 8.93
CA PRO A 279 11.08 15.89 8.87
C PRO A 279 12.37 15.19 8.44
N MET A 280 13.05 15.77 7.45
CA MET A 280 14.35 15.29 6.98
C MET A 280 15.50 16.16 7.53
N LEU A 281 16.74 15.72 7.27
CA LEU A 281 17.94 16.51 7.51
C LEU A 281 17.81 17.90 6.84
N ARG A 282 18.26 18.95 7.53
CA ARG A 282 18.16 20.34 7.05
C ARG A 282 19.42 20.73 6.29
N PRO A 283 19.40 20.75 4.94
CA PRO A 283 20.53 21.22 4.16
C PRO A 283 20.77 22.70 4.41
N GLN A 284 22.04 23.12 4.47
CA GLN A 284 22.37 24.53 4.41
C GLN A 284 22.32 25.01 2.97
N VAL A 285 21.79 26.21 2.76
CA VAL A 285 21.71 26.80 1.41
C VAL A 285 22.27 28.20 1.42
N THR A 286 23.08 28.48 0.39
CA THR A 286 23.44 29.85 0.02
C THR A 286 22.49 30.31 -1.08
N VAL A 287 21.85 31.46 -0.88
CA VAL A 287 20.92 32.04 -1.85
C VAL A 287 21.50 33.33 -2.42
N GLU A 288 21.81 33.33 -3.70
CA GLU A 288 22.29 34.50 -4.43
C GLU A 288 21.14 35.09 -5.26
N ARG A 289 20.86 36.37 -5.05
CA ARG A 289 19.84 37.11 -5.82
C ARG A 289 20.49 37.80 -7.02
N PHE A 290 19.92 37.60 -8.21
CA PHE A 290 20.39 38.26 -9.43
C PHE A 290 19.23 38.73 -10.33
N ALA A 291 19.55 39.61 -11.28
CA ALA A 291 18.60 40.07 -12.29
C ALA A 291 18.79 39.24 -13.57
N LEU A 292 17.77 38.48 -13.96
CA LEU A 292 17.76 37.72 -15.21
C LEU A 292 17.17 38.58 -16.34
N ILE A 293 17.94 38.71 -17.42
CA ILE A 293 17.49 39.35 -18.65
C ILE A 293 17.61 38.31 -19.76
N SER A 294 16.48 37.80 -20.22
CA SER A 294 16.41 36.90 -21.37
C SER A 294 16.08 37.72 -22.61
N LYS A 295 17.02 37.83 -23.55
CA LYS A 295 16.85 38.57 -24.80
C LYS A 295 17.26 37.70 -25.98
N TYR A 296 16.40 37.64 -27.00
CA TYR A 296 16.71 37.02 -28.27
C TYR A 296 17.49 37.99 -29.17
N PHE A 297 18.38 37.46 -30.01
CA PHE A 297 19.06 38.27 -31.02
C PHE A 297 18.03 38.74 -32.06
N SER A 298 17.83 40.05 -32.15
CA SER A 298 16.96 40.72 -33.13
C SER A 298 17.60 42.04 -33.55
N THR A 299 17.35 42.45 -34.80
CA THR A 299 17.78 43.73 -35.37
C THR A 299 16.91 44.91 -34.93
N SER A 300 15.74 44.65 -34.32
CA SER A 300 14.86 45.69 -33.77
C SER A 300 15.25 46.05 -32.33
N LEU A 301 15.21 47.35 -31.99
CA LEU A 301 15.26 47.80 -30.60
C LEU A 301 14.09 47.18 -29.82
N SER A 302 14.41 46.49 -28.72
CA SER A 302 13.42 45.91 -27.81
C SER A 302 13.76 46.24 -26.36
N THR A 303 12.73 46.59 -25.58
CA THR A 303 12.81 46.82 -24.14
C THR A 303 12.19 45.63 -23.42
N SER A 304 12.93 45.02 -22.48
CA SER A 304 12.43 43.95 -21.62
C SER A 304 12.61 44.33 -20.15
N LYS A 305 11.73 43.83 -19.29
CA LYS A 305 11.89 43.96 -17.83
C LYS A 305 12.87 42.91 -17.34
N ALA A 306 13.81 43.29 -16.49
CA ALA A 306 14.63 42.33 -15.77
C ALA A 306 13.73 41.53 -14.81
N GLN A 307 13.84 40.20 -14.85
CA GLN A 307 13.18 39.32 -13.92
C GLN A 307 14.07 39.14 -12.69
N ARG A 308 13.46 39.07 -11.50
CA ARG A 308 14.19 38.71 -10.28
C ARG A 308 14.36 37.20 -10.26
N SER A 309 15.60 36.75 -10.14
CA SER A 309 15.93 35.33 -10.08
C SER A 309 16.84 35.05 -8.88
N TYR A 310 16.86 33.79 -8.48
CA TYR A 310 17.63 33.31 -7.34
C TYR A 310 18.42 32.09 -7.77
N ARG A 311 19.69 32.04 -7.38
CA ARG A 311 20.53 30.85 -7.47
C ARG A 311 20.63 30.27 -6.08
N ILE A 312 20.30 29.00 -5.95
CA ILE A 312 20.36 28.26 -4.69
C ILE A 312 21.51 27.27 -4.82
N THR A 313 22.47 27.37 -3.91
CA THR A 313 23.59 26.44 -3.81
C THR A 313 23.49 25.73 -2.47
N PRO A 314 23.07 24.45 -2.45
CA PRO A 314 23.05 23.68 -1.22
C PRO A 314 24.47 23.19 -0.86
N ASP A 315 24.71 22.96 0.43
CA ASP A 315 25.95 22.38 0.97
C ASP A 315 26.07 20.87 0.71
N GLN A 316 24.93 20.23 0.47
CA GLN A 316 24.79 18.82 0.11
C GLN A 316 23.85 18.67 -1.08
N PHE A 317 23.90 17.52 -1.74
CA PHE A 317 22.93 17.21 -2.78
C PHE A 317 21.52 17.12 -2.19
N LEU A 318 20.56 17.59 -2.99
CA LEU A 318 19.15 17.54 -2.67
C LEU A 318 18.53 16.37 -3.42
N THR A 319 17.75 15.55 -2.73
CA THR A 319 16.91 14.55 -3.38
C THR A 319 15.98 15.22 -4.38
N ARG A 320 15.58 14.48 -5.40
CA ARG A 320 14.69 15.01 -6.43
C ARG A 320 13.35 15.36 -5.80
N GLY A 321 13.07 16.65 -5.69
CA GLY A 321 11.76 17.17 -5.33
C GLY A 321 10.87 17.35 -6.56
N LYS A 322 9.55 17.36 -6.34
CA LYS A 322 8.59 17.92 -7.29
C LYS A 322 8.25 19.35 -6.89
#